data_AF-A0AAJ2HC94-F1
#
_entry.id   AF-A0AAJ2HC94-F1
#
_cell.length_a   1.000
_cell.length_b   1.000
_cell.length_c   1.000
_cell.angle_alpha   90.00
_cell.angle_beta   90.00
_cell.angle_gamma   90.00
#
_symmetry.space_group_name_H-M   'P 1'
#
loop_
_entity.id
_entity.type
_entity.pdbx_description
1 polymer ?
#
loop_
_entity_poly.entity_id
_entity_poly.type
_entity_poly.pdbx_seq_one_letter_code
_entity_poly.pdbx_strand_id
1 'polypeptide(L)'
;MTTPHFDRHISVWMEKLDSSIWLECDGMTRCLSMLLTRLAVPHQVLIGQLTLRGAESPLHWWIQLADGRLIDLRARMWLGHSREVPHGLFSPTPHMLYRATNTLVVEIDPWLFQVLSGQSMEEFF
;
A
#
# COMPACT_ATOMS: atom_id res chain seq x y z
N MET A 1 -18.25 -8.10 3.40
CA MET A 1 -17.16 -9.10 3.57
C MET A 1 -16.79 -9.16 5.03
N THR A 2 -16.59 -10.35 5.60
CA THR A 2 -15.99 -10.46 6.94
C THR A 2 -14.49 -10.15 6.84
N THR A 3 -13.89 -9.56 7.87
CA THR A 3 -12.47 -9.16 7.91
C THR A 3 -11.50 -10.26 7.45
N PRO A 4 -11.66 -11.55 7.84
CA PRO A 4 -10.73 -12.61 7.42
C PRO A 4 -10.74 -12.90 5.91
N HIS A 5 -11.90 -12.78 5.25
CA HIS A 5 -12.00 -12.99 3.81
C HIS A 5 -11.40 -11.83 3.01
N PHE A 6 -11.58 -10.60 3.50
CA PHE A 6 -10.94 -9.42 2.93
C PHE A 6 -9.41 -9.49 3.04
N ASP A 7 -8.90 -9.82 4.23
CA ASP A 7 -7.46 -9.90 4.50
C ASP A 7 -6.78 -10.96 3.61
N ARG A 8 -7.43 -12.11 3.40
CA ARG A 8 -6.90 -13.14 2.49
C ARG A 8 -6.87 -12.66 1.04
N HIS A 9 -7.92 -11.98 0.59
CA HIS A 9 -8.03 -11.54 -0.80
C HIS A 9 -6.97 -10.47 -1.10
N ILE A 10 -6.82 -9.49 -0.21
CA ILE A 10 -5.83 -8.42 -0.39
C ILE A 10 -4.40 -8.94 -0.30
N SER A 11 -4.12 -9.94 0.54
CA SER A 11 -2.79 -10.59 0.58
C SER A 11 -2.37 -11.17 -0.76
N VAL A 12 -3.28 -11.84 -1.48
CA VAL A 12 -2.96 -12.40 -2.81
C VAL A 12 -2.61 -11.29 -3.80
N TRP A 13 -3.32 -10.17 -3.78
CA TRP A 13 -3.02 -9.03 -4.63
C TRP A 13 -1.68 -8.37 -4.29
N MET A 14 -1.42 -8.20 -2.99
CA MET A 14 -0.17 -7.67 -2.51
C MET A 14 1.00 -8.55 -2.93
N GLU A 15 0.90 -9.88 -2.80
CA GLU A 15 1.94 -10.81 -3.26
C GLU A 15 2.17 -10.69 -4.78
N LYS A 16 1.08 -10.61 -5.56
CA LYS A 16 1.16 -10.48 -7.02
C LYS A 16 1.80 -9.16 -7.44
N LEU A 17 1.46 -8.04 -6.80
CA LEU A 17 2.05 -6.73 -7.08
C LEU A 17 3.47 -6.60 -6.56
N ASP A 18 3.77 -7.13 -5.36
CA ASP A 18 5.08 -7.00 -4.74
C ASP A 18 6.17 -7.75 -5.52
N SER A 19 5.78 -8.80 -6.25
CA SER A 19 6.63 -9.49 -7.23
C SER A 19 7.10 -8.58 -8.38
N SER A 20 6.39 -7.47 -8.66
CA SER A 20 6.82 -6.45 -9.62
C SER A 20 7.90 -5.57 -8.98
N ILE A 21 9.16 -5.93 -9.20
CA ILE A 21 10.34 -5.31 -8.57
C ILE A 21 10.55 -3.82 -8.88
N TRP A 22 9.89 -3.27 -9.92
CA TRP A 22 10.10 -1.90 -10.38
C TRP A 22 9.11 -0.89 -9.79
N LEU A 23 8.06 -1.32 -9.11
CA LEU A 23 7.08 -0.40 -8.52
C LEU A 23 7.66 0.27 -7.28
N GLU A 24 7.85 1.57 -7.29
CA GLU A 24 8.17 2.33 -6.08
C GLU A 24 6.92 2.57 -5.22
N CYS A 25 7.06 3.32 -4.11
CA CYS A 25 5.98 3.51 -3.13
C CYS A 25 4.72 4.15 -3.73
N ASP A 26 4.87 5.08 -4.67
CA ASP A 26 3.77 5.80 -5.31
C ASP A 26 3.02 4.90 -6.30
N GLY A 27 3.73 4.21 -7.20
CA GLY A 27 3.15 3.27 -8.16
C GLY A 27 2.45 2.11 -7.46
N MET A 28 3.09 1.52 -6.45
CA MET A 28 2.52 0.45 -5.64
C MET A 28 1.22 0.90 -4.93
N THR A 29 1.26 2.07 -4.30
CA THR A 29 0.10 2.64 -3.60
C THR A 29 -1.05 2.94 -4.55
N ARG A 30 -0.78 3.46 -5.75
CA ARG A 30 -1.79 3.70 -6.79
C ARG A 30 -2.43 2.39 -7.26
N CYS A 31 -1.64 1.37 -7.57
CA CYS A 31 -2.15 0.06 -7.99
C CYS A 31 -3.08 -0.54 -6.93
N LEU A 32 -2.65 -0.58 -5.67
CA LEU A 32 -3.47 -1.07 -4.57
C LEU A 32 -4.74 -0.24 -4.37
N SER A 33 -4.63 1.09 -4.43
CA SER A 33 -5.78 1.99 -4.28
C SER A 33 -6.83 1.75 -5.36
N MET A 34 -6.43 1.57 -6.62
CA MET A 34 -7.37 1.24 -7.70
C MET A 34 -8.10 -0.09 -7.47
N LEU A 35 -7.40 -1.14 -7.02
CA LEU A 35 -8.01 -2.43 -6.69
C LEU A 35 -8.99 -2.32 -5.51
N LEU A 36 -8.63 -1.56 -4.46
CA LEU A 36 -9.50 -1.30 -3.32
C LEU A 36 -10.75 -0.51 -3.73
N THR A 37 -10.60 0.54 -4.55
CA THR A 37 -11.73 1.33 -5.07
C THR A 37 -12.66 0.44 -5.89
N ARG A 38 -12.12 -0.48 -6.70
CA ARG A 38 -12.90 -1.40 -7.52
C ARG A 38 -13.77 -2.37 -6.71
N LEU A 39 -13.35 -2.69 -5.48
CA LEU A 39 -14.13 -3.46 -4.49
C LEU A 39 -14.97 -2.61 -3.54
N ALA A 40 -15.04 -1.29 -3.76
CA ALA A 40 -15.70 -0.35 -2.86
C ALA A 40 -15.20 -0.44 -1.40
N VAL A 41 -13.90 -0.69 -1.21
CA VAL A 41 -13.26 -0.70 0.11
C VAL A 41 -12.87 0.73 0.48
N PRO A 42 -13.41 1.31 1.57
CA PRO A 42 -13.05 2.66 1.99
C PRO A 42 -11.59 2.74 2.44
N HIS A 43 -10.83 3.65 1.85
CA HIS A 43 -9.41 3.85 2.15
C HIS A 43 -8.97 5.28 1.77
N GLN A 44 -7.80 5.68 2.27
CA GLN A 44 -7.14 6.94 1.94
C GLN A 44 -5.71 6.67 1.49
N VAL A 45 -5.30 7.30 0.39
CA VAL A 45 -3.89 7.36 -0.01
C VAL A 45 -3.24 8.54 0.69
N LEU A 46 -2.18 8.26 1.43
CA LEU A 46 -1.45 9.22 2.24
C LEU A 46 -0.03 9.37 1.72
N ILE A 47 0.46 10.60 1.71
CA ILE A 47 1.79 10.98 1.28
C ILE A 47 2.47 11.71 2.43
N GLY A 48 3.70 11.32 2.76
CA GLY A 48 4.44 11.95 3.84
C GLY A 48 5.70 11.19 4.20
N GLN A 49 5.88 10.90 5.49
CA GLN A 49 7.11 10.30 6.00
C GLN A 49 6.83 9.18 6.99
N LEU A 50 7.63 8.12 6.94
CA LEU A 50 7.68 7.05 7.94
C LEU A 50 8.95 7.19 8.78
N THR A 51 8.79 7.24 10.10
CA THR A 51 9.89 7.07 11.07
C THR A 51 9.72 5.74 11.81
N LEU A 52 10.75 4.90 11.80
CA LEU A 52 10.82 3.66 12.57
C LEU A 52 12.04 3.68 13.47
N ARG A 53 11.84 3.75 14.80
CA ARG A 53 12.93 3.78 15.80
C ARG A 53 14.04 4.81 15.51
N GLY A 54 13.67 5.96 14.94
CA GLY A 54 14.59 7.05 14.60
C GLY A 54 15.21 6.98 13.20
N ALA A 55 15.03 5.87 12.46
CA ALA A 55 15.32 5.82 11.03
C ALA A 55 14.14 6.39 10.25
N GLU A 56 14.40 7.23 9.26
CA GLU A 56 13.36 7.93 8.50
C GLU A 56 13.40 7.58 7.02
N SER A 57 12.23 7.39 6.43
CA SER A 57 12.09 7.40 4.98
C SER A 57 12.19 8.85 4.46
N PRO A 58 12.54 9.04 3.18
CA PRO A 58 12.18 10.27 2.47
C PRO A 58 10.66 10.32 2.23
N LEU A 59 10.21 11.10 1.24
CA LEU A 59 8.82 11.13 0.81
C LEU A 59 8.31 9.71 0.51
N HIS A 60 7.23 9.30 1.17
CA HIS A 60 6.72 7.94 1.15
C HIS A 60 5.20 7.92 1.03
N TRP A 61 4.67 6.90 0.37
CA TRP A 61 3.26 6.73 0.07
C TRP A 61 2.76 5.44 0.70
N TRP A 62 1.56 5.49 1.31
CA TRP A 62 0.91 4.33 1.90
C TRP A 62 -0.61 4.50 1.86
N ILE A 63 -1.33 3.44 2.25
CA ILE A 63 -2.79 3.45 2.36
C ILE A 63 -3.19 3.31 3.81
N GLN A 64 -4.18 4.10 4.24
CA GLN A 64 -4.90 3.89 5.50
C GLN A 64 -6.31 3.38 5.22
N LEU A 65 -6.68 2.29 5.89
CA LEU A 65 -8.04 1.74 5.88
C LEU A 65 -8.92 2.41 6.94
N ALA A 66 -10.24 2.31 6.77
CA ALA A 66 -11.21 2.90 7.71
C ALA A 66 -11.11 2.34 9.14
N ASP A 67 -10.57 1.13 9.32
CA ASP A 67 -10.35 0.50 10.63
C ASP A 67 -9.00 0.89 11.28
N GLY A 68 -8.26 1.82 10.65
CA GLY A 68 -6.98 2.33 11.14
C GLY A 68 -5.77 1.47 10.77
N ARG A 69 -5.97 0.30 10.14
CA ARG A 69 -4.86 -0.49 9.59
C ARG A 69 -4.22 0.23 8.40
N LEU A 70 -2.96 -0.07 8.17
CA LEU A 70 -2.16 0.50 7.09
C LEU A 70 -1.77 -0.59 6.08
N ILE A 71 -1.65 -0.19 4.82
CA ILE A 71 -1.02 -1.00 3.77
C ILE A 71 0.21 -0.25 3.28
N ASP A 72 1.35 -0.90 3.40
CA ASP A 72 2.64 -0.37 2.97
C ASP A 72 3.54 -1.54 2.56
N LEU A 73 3.80 -1.70 1.27
CA LEU A 73 4.70 -2.74 0.76
C LEU A 73 6.14 -2.24 0.60
N ARG A 74 6.36 -0.92 0.63
CA ARG A 74 7.61 -0.30 0.16
C ARG A 74 8.41 0.42 1.25
N ALA A 75 7.98 0.43 2.50
CA ALA A 75 8.80 0.90 3.63
C ALA A 75 10.19 0.24 3.67
N ARG A 76 10.27 -1.05 3.30
CA ARG A 76 11.54 -1.81 3.24
C ARG A 76 12.54 -1.29 2.21
N MET A 77 12.10 -0.54 1.19
CA MET A 77 13.00 0.11 0.23
C MET A 77 13.94 1.10 0.91
N TRP A 78 13.46 1.75 1.98
CA TRP A 78 14.21 2.80 2.69
C TRP A 78 14.80 2.30 4.00
N LEU A 79 14.04 1.49 4.76
CA LEU A 79 14.37 1.14 6.14
C LEU A 79 14.94 -0.28 6.29
N GLY A 80 15.15 -0.97 5.16
CA GLY A 80 15.72 -2.32 5.10
C GLY A 80 14.71 -3.44 5.34
N HIS A 81 15.20 -4.68 5.36
CA HIS A 81 14.37 -5.90 5.36
C HIS A 81 14.19 -6.54 6.74
N SER A 82 14.45 -5.81 7.83
CA SER A 82 14.14 -6.31 9.17
C SER A 82 12.65 -6.63 9.29
N ARG A 83 12.31 -7.67 10.07
CA ARG A 83 10.92 -8.06 10.32
C ARG A 83 10.10 -6.95 11.00
N GLU A 84 10.77 -6.01 11.66
CA GLU A 84 10.13 -4.84 12.26
C GLU A 84 9.72 -3.77 11.24
N VAL A 85 10.31 -3.79 10.03
CA VAL A 85 9.99 -2.83 8.98
C VAL A 85 8.67 -3.26 8.31
N PRO A 86 7.66 -2.38 8.26
CA PRO A 86 6.36 -2.70 7.69
C PRO A 86 6.43 -3.25 6.27
N HIS A 87 5.57 -4.22 5.99
CA HIS A 87 5.41 -4.79 4.66
C HIS A 87 4.06 -5.52 4.55
N GLY A 88 3.15 -4.99 3.73
CA GLY A 88 1.81 -5.50 3.53
C GLY A 88 0.76 -4.79 4.39
N LEU A 89 -0.26 -5.52 4.84
CA LEU A 89 -1.35 -5.03 5.69
C LEU A 89 -1.04 -5.27 7.17
N PHE A 90 -1.09 -4.23 8.00
CA PHE A 90 -0.76 -4.32 9.43
C PHE A 90 -1.46 -3.25 10.27
N SER A 91 -1.47 -3.45 11.59
CA SER A 91 -1.82 -2.39 12.55
C SER A 91 -0.54 -1.66 12.96
N PRO A 92 -0.49 -0.31 12.91
CA PRO A 92 0.70 0.42 13.27
C PRO A 92 1.02 0.23 14.77
N THR A 93 2.32 0.16 15.09
CA THR A 93 2.79 0.09 16.48
C THR A 93 3.27 1.46 16.94
N PRO A 94 3.43 1.71 18.26
CA PRO A 94 3.94 2.99 18.76
C PRO A 94 5.36 3.35 18.27
N HIS A 95 6.12 2.39 17.73
CA HIS A 95 7.45 2.63 17.17
C HIS A 95 7.41 3.06 15.69
N MET A 96 6.25 2.97 15.05
CA MET A 96 6.01 3.34 13.66
C MET A 96 5.25 4.67 13.63
N LEU A 97 5.93 5.73 13.22
CA LEU A 97 5.33 7.05 13.11
C LEU A 97 5.15 7.41 11.64
N TYR A 98 3.92 7.27 11.15
CA TYR A 98 3.51 7.75 9.84
C TYR A 98 2.96 9.17 9.97
N ARG A 99 3.64 10.14 9.34
CA ARG A 99 3.22 11.54 9.30
C ARG A 99 2.79 11.91 7.89
N ALA A 100 1.48 11.97 7.65
CA ALA A 100 0.94 12.44 6.38
C ALA A 100 1.07 13.97 6.27
N THR A 101 1.57 14.44 5.13
CA THR A 101 1.59 15.86 4.76
C THR A 101 0.61 16.16 3.63
N ASN A 102 0.18 15.13 2.89
CA ASN A 102 -0.81 15.26 1.83
C ASN A 102 -1.64 13.97 1.67
N THR A 103 -2.76 14.10 0.97
CA THR A 103 -3.66 13.00 0.58
C THR A 103 -3.83 13.01 -0.93
N LEU A 104 -4.06 11.84 -1.53
CA LEU A 104 -4.40 11.75 -2.96
C LEU A 104 -5.71 10.98 -3.14
N VAL A 105 -6.56 11.48 -4.04
CA VAL A 105 -7.66 10.69 -4.59
C VAL A 105 -7.14 9.98 -5.84
N VAL A 106 -7.19 8.66 -5.85
CA VAL A 106 -6.80 7.84 -7.00
C VAL A 106 -8.08 7.30 -7.64
N GLU A 107 -8.38 7.80 -8.84
CA GLU A 107 -9.45 7.26 -9.66
C GLU A 107 -9.02 5.94 -10.31
N ILE A 108 -10.00 5.08 -10.62
CA ILE A 108 -9.73 3.83 -11.34
C ILE A 108 -9.35 4.18 -12.78
N ASP A 109 -8.13 3.83 -13.16
CA ASP A 109 -7.65 3.90 -14.55
C ASP A 109 -6.98 2.56 -14.90
N PRO A 110 -7.67 1.67 -15.63
CA PRO A 110 -7.13 0.36 -16.01
C PRO A 110 -5.86 0.45 -16.86
N TRP A 111 -5.73 1.49 -17.70
CA TRP A 111 -4.56 1.66 -18.55
C TRP A 111 -3.35 2.08 -17.72
N LEU A 112 -3.51 3.04 -16.83
CA LEU A 112 -2.47 3.41 -15.88
C LEU A 112 -2.07 2.22 -14.99
N PHE A 113 -3.03 1.45 -14.51
CA PHE A 113 -2.76 0.22 -13.75
C PHE A 113 -1.89 -0.75 -14.55
N GLN A 114 -2.20 -0.98 -15.82
CA GLN A 114 -1.43 -1.86 -16.69
C GLN A 114 -0.02 -1.33 -16.96
N VAL A 115 0.12 -0.03 -17.22
CA VAL A 115 1.43 0.61 -17.43
C VAL A 115 2.30 0.51 -16.17
N LEU A 116 1.73 0.73 -14.99
CA LEU A 116 2.46 0.65 -13.73
C LEU A 116 2.83 -0.80 -13.38
N SER A 117 1.87 -1.70 -13.39
CA SER A 117 2.03 -3.07 -12.85
C SER A 117 2.51 -4.10 -13.87
N GLY A 118 2.42 -3.80 -15.16
CA GLY A 118 2.62 -4.75 -16.26
C GLY A 118 1.49 -5.79 -16.41
N GLN A 119 0.40 -5.66 -15.65
CA GLN A 119 -0.68 -6.64 -15.57
C GLN A 119 -2.03 -5.97 -15.85
N SER A 120 -2.98 -6.70 -16.42
CA SER A 120 -4.36 -6.20 -16.52
C SER A 120 -5.05 -6.25 -15.15
N MET A 121 -5.96 -5.31 -14.90
CA MET A 121 -6.68 -5.26 -13.62
C MET A 121 -7.63 -6.46 -13.46
N GLU A 122 -8.09 -7.02 -14.58
CA GLU A 122 -8.95 -8.19 -14.66
C GLU A 122 -8.29 -9.44 -14.09
N GLU A 123 -6.96 -9.57 -14.16
CA GLU A 123 -6.24 -10.71 -13.58
C GLU A 123 -6.20 -10.72 -12.03
N PHE A 124 -6.85 -9.76 -11.39
CA PHE A 124 -6.98 -9.66 -9.94
C PHE A 124 -8.38 -10.07 -9.44
N PHE A 125 -9.31 -10.42 -10.35
CA PHE A 125 -10.71 -10.79 -10.05
C PHE A 125 -11.10 -12.13 -10.68
#